data_AF-A0A3R7FMC1-F1
#
_entry.id   AF-A0A3R7FMC1-F1
#
_cell.length_a   1.000
_cell.length_b   1.000
_cell.length_c   1.000
_cell.angle_alpha   90.00
_cell.angle_beta   90.00
_cell.angle_gamma   90.00
#
_symmetry.space_group_name_H-M   'P 1'
#
loop_
_entity.id
_entity.type
_entity.pdbx_description
1 polymer ?
#
loop_
_entity_poly.entity_id
_entity_poly.type
_entity_poly.pdbx_seq_one_letter_code
_entity_poly.pdbx_strand_id
1 'polypeptide(L)'
;MLDAHDADYLIAGLRSNILSLHYEDRATPKQRAYVSAVSGGIAGGAVTRLMGGRLIPGVVIFSLLGYVGQRSYNAIDSWQMEHANAPSKPILQRLADSKWIPLKTLSDDEYRGILGEKLLSIEAEIAIIDEKIEELEKAKANGQNMVGLDPSSTR
;
A
#
# COMPACT_ATOMS: atom_id res chain seq x y z
N MET A 1 14.28 -0.16 -20.25
CA MET A 1 13.52 -0.13 -18.98
C MET A 1 12.33 0.75 -19.28
N LEU A 2 11.12 0.19 -19.45
CA LEU A 2 9.92 1.00 -19.70
C LEU A 2 9.51 1.60 -18.36
N ASP A 3 9.55 2.93 -18.22
CA ASP A 3 9.08 3.61 -17.02
C ASP A 3 7.55 3.54 -16.92
N ALA A 4 7.02 3.58 -15.70
CA ALA A 4 5.58 3.49 -15.42
C ALA A 4 4.75 4.56 -16.17
N HIS A 5 5.37 5.72 -16.45
CA HIS A 5 4.78 6.81 -17.21
C HIS A 5 4.57 6.45 -18.71
N ASP A 6 5.51 5.74 -19.33
CA ASP A 6 5.37 5.32 -20.74
C ASP A 6 4.32 4.22 -20.90
N ALA A 7 4.19 3.34 -19.90
CA ALA A 7 3.13 2.34 -19.86
C ALA A 7 1.74 3.02 -19.79
N ASP A 8 1.58 4.06 -18.96
CA ASP A 8 0.32 4.81 -18.84
C ASP A 8 -0.07 5.52 -20.15
N TYR A 9 0.88 6.12 -20.87
CA TYR A 9 0.62 6.71 -22.20
C TYR A 9 0.18 5.67 -23.24
N LEU A 10 0.72 4.45 -23.18
CA LEU A 10 0.31 3.39 -24.08
C LEU A 10 -1.12 2.91 -23.81
N ILE A 11 -1.53 2.73 -22.55
CA ILE A 11 -2.89 2.26 -22.22
C ILE A 11 -3.92 3.36 -22.51
N ALA A 12 -3.67 4.58 -22.04
CA ALA A 12 -4.55 5.72 -22.23
C ALA A 12 -4.64 6.10 -23.73
N GLY A 13 -3.52 6.05 -24.44
CA GLY A 13 -3.44 6.31 -25.87
C GLY A 13 -4.20 5.29 -26.70
N LEU A 14 -4.04 3.98 -26.43
CA LEU A 14 -4.73 2.92 -27.20
C LEU A 14 -6.24 3.03 -27.07
N ARG A 15 -6.73 3.23 -25.85
CA ARG A 15 -8.14 3.43 -25.57
C ARG A 15 -8.69 4.67 -26.28
N SER A 16 -8.00 5.81 -26.14
CA SER A 16 -8.40 7.09 -26.73
C SER A 16 -8.50 6.98 -28.26
N ASN A 17 -7.51 6.34 -28.88
CA ASN A 17 -7.48 6.16 -30.33
C ASN A 17 -8.62 5.28 -30.85
N ILE A 18 -8.98 4.20 -30.12
CA ILE A 18 -10.12 3.35 -30.50
C ILE A 18 -11.45 4.10 -30.36
N LEU A 19 -11.61 4.91 -29.32
CA LEU A 19 -12.82 5.71 -29.10
C LEU A 19 -12.98 6.81 -30.15
N SER A 20 -11.90 7.49 -30.53
CA SER A 20 -11.95 8.55 -31.53
C SER A 20 -12.18 8.01 -32.94
N LEU A 21 -11.45 6.97 -33.36
CA LEU A 21 -11.60 6.40 -34.71
C LEU A 21 -12.90 5.65 -34.93
N HIS A 22 -13.38 4.91 -33.93
CA HIS A 22 -14.51 3.99 -34.11
C HIS A 22 -15.84 4.54 -33.58
N TYR A 23 -15.81 5.49 -32.67
CA TYR A 23 -17.01 6.00 -32.00
C TYR A 23 -17.14 7.53 -32.00
N GLU A 24 -16.19 8.28 -32.60
CA GLU A 24 -16.18 9.75 -32.64
C GLU A 24 -16.49 10.39 -31.27
N ASP A 25 -15.92 9.80 -30.20
CA ASP A 25 -16.16 10.17 -28.79
C ASP A 25 -17.60 10.07 -28.26
N ARG A 26 -18.56 9.64 -29.10
CA ARG A 26 -19.96 9.37 -28.75
C ARG A 26 -20.21 7.94 -28.29
N ALA A 27 -19.23 7.32 -27.64
CA ALA A 27 -19.35 5.95 -27.14
C ALA A 27 -20.27 5.87 -25.92
N THR A 28 -21.23 4.94 -25.95
CA THR A 28 -22.10 4.60 -24.81
C THR A 28 -21.29 4.03 -23.63
N PRO A 29 -21.81 4.07 -22.38
CA PRO A 29 -21.11 3.54 -21.21
C PRO A 29 -20.68 2.07 -21.36
N LYS A 30 -21.47 1.25 -22.05
CA LYS A 30 -21.14 -0.15 -22.35
C LYS A 30 -19.99 -0.26 -23.35
N GLN A 31 -20.01 0.53 -24.42
CA GLN A 31 -18.93 0.56 -25.42
C GLN A 31 -17.61 1.03 -24.80
N ARG A 32 -17.64 2.04 -23.92
CA ARG A 32 -16.45 2.46 -23.17
C ARG A 32 -15.88 1.32 -22.33
N ALA A 33 -16.72 0.53 -21.65
CA ALA A 33 -16.27 -0.63 -20.89
C ALA A 33 -15.64 -1.73 -21.76
N TYR A 34 -16.19 -1.99 -22.95
CA TYR A 34 -15.58 -2.93 -23.91
C TYR A 34 -14.23 -2.44 -24.43
N VAL A 35 -14.12 -1.15 -24.80
CA VAL A 35 -12.86 -0.59 -25.27
C VAL A 35 -11.80 -0.60 -24.15
N SER A 36 -12.19 -0.34 -22.90
CA SER A 36 -11.29 -0.49 -21.73
C SER A 36 -10.82 -1.92 -21.54
N ALA A 37 -11.69 -2.91 -21.76
CA ALA A 37 -11.31 -4.32 -21.69
C ALA A 37 -10.28 -4.67 -22.77
N VAL A 38 -10.54 -4.29 -24.02
CA VAL A 38 -9.66 -4.58 -25.16
C VAL A 38 -8.32 -3.88 -25.01
N SER A 39 -8.32 -2.58 -24.73
CA SER A 39 -7.09 -1.79 -24.56
C SER A 39 -6.28 -2.23 -23.34
N GLY A 40 -6.94 -2.50 -22.21
CA GLY A 40 -6.31 -3.05 -21.00
C GLY A 40 -5.70 -4.42 -21.25
N GLY A 41 -6.40 -5.30 -21.97
CA GLY A 41 -5.89 -6.62 -22.37
C GLY A 41 -4.64 -6.54 -23.24
N ILE A 42 -4.66 -5.71 -24.29
CA ILE A 42 -3.51 -5.55 -25.19
C ILE A 42 -2.31 -4.99 -24.44
N ALA A 43 -2.48 -3.88 -23.71
CA ALA A 43 -1.38 -3.24 -23.02
C ALA A 43 -0.86 -4.08 -21.83
N GLY A 44 -1.77 -4.60 -21.01
CA GLY A 44 -1.43 -5.44 -19.87
C GLY A 44 -0.80 -6.78 -20.27
N GLY A 45 -1.26 -7.37 -21.38
CA GLY A 45 -0.61 -8.51 -22.01
C GLY A 45 0.82 -8.19 -22.43
N ALA A 46 1.03 -7.08 -23.13
CA ALA A 46 2.36 -6.64 -23.56
C ALA A 46 3.31 -6.43 -22.36
N VAL A 47 2.86 -5.71 -21.33
CA VAL A 47 3.64 -5.49 -20.10
C VAL A 47 3.97 -6.81 -19.39
N THR A 48 2.98 -7.71 -19.24
CA THR A 48 3.18 -9.02 -18.62
C THR A 48 4.24 -9.83 -19.37
N ARG A 49 4.21 -9.79 -20.70
CA ARG A 49 5.17 -10.50 -21.54
C ARG A 49 6.57 -9.89 -21.46
N LEU A 50 6.67 -8.56 -21.36
CA LEU A 50 7.94 -7.85 -21.19
C LEU A 50 8.59 -8.14 -19.82
N MET A 51 7.79 -8.33 -18.78
CA MET A 51 8.25 -8.72 -17.44
C MET A 51 8.57 -10.23 -17.32
N GLY A 52 8.62 -10.97 -18.43
CA GLY A 52 8.92 -12.41 -18.45
C GLY A 52 7.75 -13.34 -18.11
N GLY A 53 6.54 -12.79 -17.95
CA GLY A 53 5.31 -13.54 -17.71
C GLY A 53 4.68 -14.11 -18.99
N ARG A 54 3.62 -14.92 -18.80
CA ARG A 54 2.84 -15.51 -19.90
C ARG A 54 1.84 -14.48 -20.44
N LEU A 55 1.80 -14.31 -21.77
CA LEU A 55 0.94 -13.34 -22.44
C LEU A 55 -0.56 -13.56 -22.16
N ILE A 56 -1.06 -14.78 -22.37
CA ILE A 56 -2.51 -15.08 -22.31
C ILE A 56 -3.10 -14.77 -20.92
N PRO A 57 -2.52 -15.23 -19.80
CA PRO A 57 -3.02 -14.85 -18.47
C PRO A 57 -3.01 -13.33 -18.24
N GLY A 58 -1.96 -12.63 -18.71
CA GLY A 58 -1.88 -11.17 -18.63
C GLY A 58 -3.03 -10.50 -19.37
N VAL A 59 -3.26 -10.87 -20.64
CA VAL A 59 -4.37 -10.34 -21.44
C VAL A 59 -5.71 -10.54 -20.73
N VAL A 60 -5.98 -11.74 -20.21
CA VAL A 60 -7.26 -12.07 -19.54
C VAL A 60 -7.46 -11.22 -18.27
N ILE A 61 -6.47 -11.18 -17.39
CA ILE A 61 -6.57 -10.46 -16.11
C ILE A 61 -6.73 -8.96 -16.37
N PHE A 62 -5.90 -8.38 -17.22
CA PHE A 62 -5.96 -6.94 -17.48
C PHE A 62 -7.20 -6.53 -18.29
N SER A 63 -7.74 -7.41 -19.14
CA SER A 63 -9.05 -7.17 -19.79
C SER A 63 -10.18 -7.14 -18.77
N LEU A 64 -10.17 -8.08 -17.81
CA LEU A 64 -11.18 -8.15 -16.76
C LEU A 64 -11.10 -6.93 -15.85
N LEU A 65 -9.88 -6.54 -15.43
CA LEU A 65 -9.65 -5.34 -14.64
C LEU A 65 -10.11 -4.07 -15.37
N GLY A 66 -9.82 -3.94 -16.66
CA GLY A 66 -10.27 -2.81 -17.47
C GLY A 66 -11.80 -2.72 -17.58
N TYR A 67 -12.47 -3.86 -17.81
CA TYR A 67 -13.92 -3.93 -17.86
C TYR A 67 -14.58 -3.59 -16.52
N VAL A 68 -14.12 -4.23 -15.43
CA VAL A 68 -14.65 -4.03 -14.09
C VAL A 68 -14.40 -2.60 -13.62
N GLY A 69 -13.18 -2.08 -13.81
CA GLY A 69 -12.83 -0.71 -13.45
C GLY A 69 -13.73 0.32 -14.14
N GLN A 70 -13.95 0.18 -15.45
CA GLN A 70 -14.84 1.09 -16.17
C GLN A 70 -16.31 0.95 -15.72
N ARG A 71 -16.78 -0.27 -15.42
CA ARG A 71 -18.13 -0.51 -14.90
C ARG A 71 -18.34 0.14 -13.54
N SER A 72 -17.38 -0.01 -12.62
CA SER A 72 -17.42 0.61 -11.30
C SER A 72 -17.42 2.13 -11.40
N TYR A 73 -16.57 2.70 -12.28
CA TYR A 73 -16.54 4.13 -12.52
C TYR A 73 -17.89 4.65 -13.02
N ASN A 74 -18.46 4.01 -14.05
CA ASN A 74 -19.75 4.42 -14.61
C ASN A 74 -20.89 4.35 -13.58
N ALA A 75 -20.87 3.37 -12.66
CA ALA A 75 -21.88 3.22 -11.61
C ALA A 75 -21.75 4.30 -10.51
N ILE A 76 -20.52 4.66 -10.14
CA ILE A 76 -20.27 5.74 -9.19
C ILE A 76 -20.63 7.09 -9.81
N ASP A 77 -20.26 7.32 -11.07
CA ASP A 77 -20.56 8.54 -11.82
C ASP A 77 -22.09 8.73 -11.97
N SER A 78 -22.83 7.67 -12.33
CA SER A 78 -24.30 7.74 -12.37
C SER A 78 -24.92 8.01 -11.00
N TRP A 79 -24.40 7.38 -9.94
CA TRP A 79 -24.88 7.62 -8.58
C TRP A 79 -24.59 9.04 -8.11
N GLN A 80 -23.40 9.59 -8.44
CA GLN A 80 -23.05 10.97 -8.12
C GLN A 80 -23.88 11.98 -8.92
N MET A 81 -24.18 11.71 -10.19
CA MET A 81 -25.09 12.54 -11.00
C MET A 81 -26.51 12.56 -10.41
N GLU A 82 -27.01 11.42 -9.93
CA GLU A 82 -28.31 11.32 -9.25
C GLU A 82 -28.32 12.02 -7.88
N HIS A 83 -27.16 12.05 -7.20
CA HIS A 83 -26.98 12.66 -5.88
C HIS A 83 -26.20 13.97 -5.92
N ALA A 84 -26.19 14.67 -7.06
CA ALA A 84 -25.36 15.87 -7.29
C ALA A 84 -25.67 17.04 -6.33
N ASN A 85 -26.80 16.99 -5.63
CA ASN A 85 -27.18 17.93 -4.57
C ASN A 85 -26.71 17.54 -3.16
N ALA A 86 -26.03 16.39 -3.00
CA ALA A 86 -25.48 15.94 -1.74
C ALA A 86 -23.94 16.07 -1.75
N PRO A 87 -23.31 16.72 -0.76
CA PRO A 87 -21.86 16.83 -0.69
C PRO A 87 -21.25 15.44 -0.45
N SER A 88 -20.77 14.80 -1.51
CA SER A 88 -20.11 13.49 -1.41
C SER A 88 -18.65 13.68 -1.01
N LYS A 89 -18.21 13.03 0.07
CA LYS A 89 -16.80 13.02 0.48
C LYS A 89 -15.92 12.48 -0.66
N PRO A 90 -14.70 13.02 -0.88
CA PRO A 90 -13.77 12.51 -1.89
C PRO A 90 -13.46 11.02 -1.71
N ILE A 91 -13.23 10.31 -2.81
CA ILE A 91 -13.08 8.84 -2.86
C ILE A 91 -11.98 8.35 -1.90
N LEU A 92 -10.85 9.06 -1.84
CA LEU A 92 -9.75 8.76 -0.91
C LEU A 92 -10.19 8.82 0.55
N GLN A 93 -11.05 9.78 0.90
CA GLN A 93 -11.57 9.91 2.26
C GLN A 93 -12.59 8.81 2.58
N ARG A 94 -13.39 8.39 1.60
CA ARG A 94 -14.30 7.23 1.74
C ARG A 94 -13.55 5.90 1.87
N LEU A 95 -12.40 5.79 1.20
CA LEU A 95 -11.48 4.65 1.33
C LEU A 95 -10.79 4.64 2.70
N ALA A 96 -10.33 5.79 3.19
CA ALA A 96 -9.76 5.92 4.54
C ALA A 96 -10.80 5.65 5.65
N ASP A 97 -12.06 6.05 5.43
CA ASP A 97 -13.18 5.76 6.35
C ASP A 97 -13.66 4.29 6.25
N SER A 98 -13.13 3.48 5.32
CA SER A 98 -13.56 2.10 5.12
C SER A 98 -12.97 1.15 6.15
N LYS A 99 -13.84 0.35 6.80
CA LYS A 99 -13.48 -0.70 7.77
C LYS A 99 -12.50 -1.76 7.21
N TRP A 100 -12.32 -1.83 5.89
CA TRP A 100 -11.52 -2.83 5.20
C TRP A 100 -10.10 -2.39 4.83
N ILE A 101 -9.76 -1.13 5.08
CA ILE A 101 -8.44 -0.59 4.75
C ILE A 101 -7.74 -0.22 6.06
N PRO A 102 -6.60 -0.84 6.40
CA PRO A 102 -5.87 -0.56 7.64
C PRO A 102 -5.04 0.74 7.51
N LEU A 103 -5.65 1.80 7.00
CA LEU A 103 -5.05 3.13 6.90
C LEU A 103 -5.95 4.10 7.64
N LYS A 104 -5.52 4.51 8.84
CA LYS A 104 -6.20 5.54 9.63
C LYS A 104 -5.61 6.89 9.26
N THR A 105 -6.45 7.86 8.90
CA THR A 105 -6.02 9.27 8.82
C THR A 105 -5.76 9.77 10.24
N LEU A 106 -4.57 10.29 10.50
CA LEU A 106 -4.21 10.92 11.77
C LEU A 106 -4.07 12.42 11.59
N SER A 107 -4.54 13.19 12.57
CA SER A 107 -4.13 14.59 12.72
C SER A 107 -2.70 14.69 13.30
N ASP A 108 -2.05 15.84 13.12
CA ASP A 108 -0.72 16.10 13.70
C ASP A 108 -0.72 15.89 15.23
N ASP A 109 -1.80 16.27 15.92
CA ASP A 109 -1.94 16.07 17.36
C ASP A 109 -2.04 14.59 17.75
N GLU A 110 -2.83 13.79 17.01
CA GLU A 110 -2.88 12.34 17.22
C GLU A 110 -1.50 11.70 16.98
N TYR A 111 -0.76 12.17 15.98
CA TYR A 111 0.56 11.64 15.64
C TYR A 111 1.56 11.92 16.77
N ARG A 112 1.57 13.16 17.27
CA ARG A 112 2.39 13.55 18.43
C ARG A 112 2.03 12.74 19.68
N GLY A 113 0.73 12.44 19.87
CA GLY A 113 0.27 11.57 20.96
C GLY A 113 0.85 10.16 20.88
N ILE A 114 0.79 9.51 19.71
CA ILE A 114 1.37 8.17 19.49
C ILE A 114 2.88 8.20 19.73
N LEU A 115 3.58 9.21 19.22
CA LEU A 115 5.02 9.36 19.43
C LEU A 115 5.38 9.51 20.91
N GLY A 116 4.60 10.29 21.66
CA GLY A 116 4.78 10.43 23.11
C GLY A 116 4.61 9.10 23.85
N GLU A 117 3.58 8.33 23.53
CA GLU A 117 3.34 7.01 24.13
C GLU A 117 4.49 6.03 23.81
N LYS A 118 4.98 6.03 22.57
CA LYS A 118 6.12 5.19 22.16
C LYS A 118 7.40 5.59 22.87
N LEU A 119 7.65 6.89 23.04
CA LEU A 119 8.81 7.39 23.76
C LEU A 119 8.79 6.93 25.23
N LEU A 120 7.66 7.08 25.91
CA LEU A 120 7.47 6.61 27.30
C LEU A 120 7.70 5.10 27.44
N SER A 121 7.20 4.30 26.48
CA SER A 121 7.42 2.84 26.47
C SER A 121 8.91 2.51 26.36
N ILE A 122 9.63 3.20 25.46
CA ILE A 122 11.07 2.98 25.27
C ILE A 122 11.86 3.40 26.51
N GLU A 123 11.53 4.53 27.14
CA GLU A 123 12.16 4.98 28.38
C GLU A 123 11.98 3.97 29.52
N ALA A 124 10.79 3.39 29.65
CA ALA A 124 10.52 2.34 30.63
C ALA A 124 11.31 1.05 30.33
N GLU A 125 11.41 0.65 29.07
CA GLU A 125 12.22 -0.49 28.64
C GLU A 125 13.71 -0.27 28.91
N ILE A 126 14.23 0.94 28.69
CA ILE A 126 15.62 1.31 29.03
C ILE A 126 15.86 1.17 30.53
N ALA A 127 14.97 1.69 31.38
CA ALA A 127 15.13 1.60 32.83
C ALA A 127 15.19 0.14 33.32
N ILE A 128 14.38 -0.75 32.74
CA ILE A 128 14.41 -2.19 33.05
C ILE A 128 15.73 -2.83 32.58
N ILE A 129 16.25 -2.41 31.43
CA ILE A 129 17.52 -2.92 30.91
C ILE A 129 18.68 -2.46 31.80
N ASP A 130 18.69 -1.20 32.24
CA ASP A 130 19.72 -0.67 33.14
C ASP A 130 19.77 -1.44 34.47
N GLU A 131 18.60 -1.75 35.06
CA GLU A 131 18.51 -2.58 36.27
C GLU A 131 19.12 -3.98 36.03
N LYS A 132 18.81 -4.61 34.89
CA LYS A 132 19.38 -5.92 34.52
C LYS A 132 20.88 -5.88 34.28
N ILE A 133 21.41 -4.80 33.70
CA ILE A 133 22.85 -4.61 33.52
C ILE A 133 23.52 -4.53 34.90
N GLU A 134 22.97 -3.74 35.82
CA GLU A 134 23.52 -3.60 37.17
C GLU A 134 23.50 -4.93 37.95
N GLU A 135 22.43 -5.72 37.83
CA GLU A 135 22.36 -7.07 38.41
C GLU A 135 23.44 -8.00 37.85
N LEU A 136 23.65 -8.00 36.53
CA LEU A 136 24.68 -8.81 35.88
C LEU A 136 26.10 -8.37 36.27
N GLU A 137 26.35 -7.07 36.40
CA GLU A 137 27.62 -6.54 36.87
C GLU A 137 27.91 -6.95 38.32
N LYS A 138 26.92 -6.85 39.22
CA LYS A 138 27.02 -7.33 40.61
C LYS A 138 27.28 -8.83 40.68
N ALA A 139 26.57 -9.63 39.86
CA ALA A 139 26.77 -11.08 39.79
C ALA A 139 28.19 -11.43 39.31
N LYS A 140 28.71 -10.71 38.30
CA LYS A 140 30.07 -10.89 37.80
C LYS A 140 31.13 -10.52 38.83
N ALA A 141 30.94 -9.40 39.55
CA ALA A 141 31.84 -8.97 40.62
C ALA A 141 31.89 -9.98 41.78
N ASN A 142 30.74 -10.52 42.20
CA ASN A 142 30.67 -11.56 43.22
C ASN A 142 31.30 -12.88 42.76
N GLY A 143 31.15 -13.25 41.48
CA GLY A 143 31.81 -14.41 40.88
C GLY A 143 33.34 -14.28 40.82
N GLN A 144 33.88 -13.08 40.60
CA GLN A 144 35.33 -12.84 40.59
C GLN A 144 35.95 -12.85 42.00
N ASN A 145 35.23 -12.38 43.02
CA ASN A 145 35.69 -12.44 44.41
C ASN A 145 35.86 -13.89 44.93
N MET A 146 35.17 -14.87 44.33
CA MET A 146 35.26 -16.29 44.72
C MET A 146 36.43 -17.04 44.04
N VAL A 147 36.98 -16.51 42.94
CA VAL A 147 38.13 -17.10 42.22
C VAL A 147 39.48 -16.57 42.75
N GLY A 148 39.47 -15.47 43.51
CA GLY A 148 40.67 -14.86 44.11
C GLY A 148 41.09 -15.41 45.48
N LEU A 149 40.30 -16.27 46.13
CA LEU A 149 40.73 -16.98 47.35
C LEU A 149 41.42 -18.30 46.96
N ASP A 150 42.72 -18.23 46.71
CA ASP A 150 43.61 -19.40 46.73
C ASP A 150 43.82 -19.85 48.20
N PRO A 151 43.39 -21.06 48.60
CA PRO A 151 43.58 -21.58 49.96
C PRO A 151 45.03 -22.02 50.29
N SER A 152 46.03 -21.77 49.44
CA SER A 152 47.39 -22.32 49.61
C SER A 152 48.43 -21.42 50.29
N SER A 153 48.11 -20.23 50.81
CA SER A 153 49.10 -19.31 51.42
C SER A 153 49.37 -19.47 52.93
N THR A 154 48.98 -20.57 53.58
CA THR A 154 49.22 -20.77 55.03
C THR A 154 50.04 -22.02 55.37
N ARG A 155 51.13 -22.29 54.65
CA ARG A 155 52.11 -23.30 55.10
C ARG A 155 53.54 -22.82 54.97
#